data_AF-A0A0F3RKR9-F1
#
_entry.id   AF-A0A0F3RKR9-F1
#
_cell.length_a   1.000
_cell.length_b   1.000
_cell.length_c   1.000
_cell.angle_alpha   90.00
_cell.angle_beta   90.00
_cell.angle_gamma   90.00
#
_symmetry.space_group_name_H-M   'P 1'
#
loop_
_entity.id
_entity.type
_entity.pdbx_description
1 polymer ?
#
loop_
_entity_poly.entity_id
_entity_poly.type
_entity_poly.pdbx_seq_one_letter_code
_entity_poly.pdbx_strand_id
1 'polypeptide(L)' 'MKKCIITVYYLIDNFCKIYQKWERKRLIPSSNQRNRDGKLSLAELLTIATYLYLSPCNDFKNYYLLLLES' A
#
# COMPACT_ATOMS: atom_id res chain seq x y z
N MET A 1 -16.10 12.74 8.31
CA MET A 1 -14.71 13.23 8.45
C MET A 1 -13.90 12.74 7.27
N LYS A 2 -13.46 13.63 6.36
CA LYS A 2 -12.55 13.25 5.27
C LYS A 2 -11.22 12.83 5.91
N LYS A 3 -10.86 11.55 5.81
CA LYS A 3 -9.50 11.11 6.15
C LYS A 3 -8.56 11.75 5.11
N CYS A 4 -7.68 12.65 5.56
CA CYS A 4 -6.77 13.33 4.65
C CYS A 4 -5.81 12.29 4.04
N ILE A 5 -5.81 12.18 2.71
CA ILE A 5 -4.97 11.22 1.98
C ILE A 5 -3.49 11.39 2.28
N ILE A 6 -3.06 12.63 2.53
CA ILE A 6 -1.71 12.97 2.93
C ILE A 6 -1.35 12.30 4.26
N THR A 7 -2.25 12.36 5.25
CA THR A 7 -2.03 11.73 6.56
C THR A 7 -1.98 10.22 6.46
N VAL A 8 -2.88 9.61 5.69
CA VAL A 8 -2.90 8.15 5.48
C VAL A 8 -1.62 7.69 4.78
N TYR A 9 -1.24 8.37 3.70
CA TYR A 9 0.00 8.08 2.98
C TYR A 9 1.23 8.24 3.88
N TYR A 10 1.30 9.31 4.66
CA TYR A 10 2.40 9.55 5.59
C TYR A 10 2.55 8.42 6.62
N LEU A 11 1.46 7.95 7.21
CA LEU A 11 1.49 6.84 8.16
C LEU A 11 1.97 5.53 7.51
N ILE A 12 1.45 5.25 6.30
CA ILE A 12 1.80 4.05 5.54
C ILE A 12 3.27 4.07 5.10
N ASP A 13 3.78 5.22 4.63
CA ASP A 13 5.17 5.38 4.23
C ASP A 13 6.14 5.17 5.40
N ASN A 14 5.85 5.76 6.57
CA ASN A 14 6.63 5.52 7.78
C ASN A 14 6.62 4.05 8.20
N PHE A 15 5.46 3.39 8.13
CA PHE A 15 5.35 1.96 8.37
C PHE A 15 6.22 1.16 7.39
N CYS A 16 6.16 1.45 6.09
CA CYS A 16 6.94 0.76 5.06
C CYS A 16 8.44 0.87 5.30
N LYS A 17 8.93 2.06 5.68
CA LYS A 17 10.34 2.30 6.02
C LYS A 17 10.80 1.42 7.19
N ILE A 18 9.98 1.32 8.24
CA ILE A 18 10.26 0.48 9.41
C ILE A 18 10.24 -1.00 9.01
N TYR A 19 9.21 -1.42 8.27
CA TYR A 19 9.03 -2.79 7.80
C TYR A 19 10.21 -3.26 6.95
N GLN A 20 10.63 -2.49 5.94
CA GLN A 20 11.76 -2.83 5.08
C GLN A 20 13.09 -2.90 5.83
N LYS A 21 13.26 -2.08 6.87
CA LYS A 21 14.44 -2.14 7.74
C LYS A 21 14.43 -3.40 8.59
N TRP A 22 13.27 -3.82 9.08
CA TRP A 22 13.10 -5.05 9.83
C TRP A 22 13.26 -6.30 8.95
N GLU A 23 12.67 -6.29 7.75
CA GLU A 23 12.75 -7.40 6.79
C GLU A 23 14.20 -7.71 6.42
N ARG A 24 15.01 -6.67 6.16
CA ARG A 24 16.45 -6.81 5.88
C ARG A 24 17.26 -7.42 7.04
N LYS A 25 16.74 -7.35 8.27
CA LYS A 25 17.39 -7.89 9.48
C LYS A 25 16.90 -9.28 9.87
N ARG A 26 16.01 -9.91 9.09
CA ARG A 26 15.50 -11.25 9.40
C ARG A 26 16.64 -12.27 9.41
N LEU A 27 16.68 -13.06 10.48
CA LEU A 27 17.63 -14.16 10.65
C LEU A 27 17.36 -15.34 9.69
N ILE A 28 16.09 -15.54 9.33
CA ILE A 28 15.68 -16.56 8.36
C ILE A 28 15.56 -15.88 7.00
N PRO A 29 16.45 -16.18 6.03
CA PRO A 29 16.36 -15.63 4.69
C PRO A 29 15.02 -16.04 4.08
N SER A 30 14.28 -15.09 3.51
CA SER A 30 13.16 -15.44 2.64
C SER A 30 13.75 -16.06 1.39
N SER A 31 13.59 -17.37 1.20
CA SER A 31 14.08 -18.04 0.00
C SER A 31 13.48 -17.39 -1.26
N ASN A 32 14.34 -16.92 -2.17
CA ASN A 32 14.00 -16.45 -3.52
C ASN A 32 12.96 -15.31 -3.65
N GLN A 33 12.91 -14.35 -2.73
CA GLN A 33 12.13 -13.12 -2.96
C GLN A 33 12.80 -12.25 -4.04
N ARG A 34 12.09 -11.96 -5.13
CA ARG A 34 12.53 -11.02 -6.16
C ARG A 34 12.30 -9.59 -5.67
N ASN A 35 13.33 -8.94 -5.14
CA ASN A 35 13.35 -7.50 -4.93
C ASN A 35 13.69 -6.80 -6.26
N ARG A 36 12.67 -6.58 -7.10
CA ARG A 36 12.77 -5.70 -8.26
C ARG A 36 12.03 -4.41 -7.96
N ASP A 37 12.64 -3.30 -8.31
CA ASP A 37 11.97 -2.01 -8.26
C ASP A 37 10.82 -2.01 -9.26
N GLY A 38 9.60 -1.98 -8.75
CA GLY A 38 8.40 -1.73 -9.54
C GLY A 38 8.25 -0.24 -9.85
N LYS A 39 7.33 0.11 -10.75
CA LYS A 39 6.95 1.52 -10.99
C LYS A 39 6.23 2.16 -9.80
N LEU A 40 5.67 1.34 -8.92
CA LEU A 40 4.94 1.76 -7.74
C LEU A 40 5.73 1.32 -6.50
N SER A 41 5.92 2.26 -5.58
CA SER A 41 6.48 1.96 -4.27
C SER A 41 5.51 1.13 -3.42
N LEU A 42 6.05 0.40 -2.45
CA LEU A 42 5.25 -0.38 -1.49
C LEU A 42 4.25 0.51 -0.73
N ALA A 43 4.64 1.75 -0.41
CA ALA A 43 3.79 2.71 0.29
C ALA A 43 2.60 3.15 -0.57
N GLU A 44 2.82 3.44 -1.86
CA GLU A 44 1.74 3.75 -2.81
C GLU A 44 0.77 2.57 -2.95
N LEU A 45 1.30 1.35 -3.07
CA LEU A 45 0.50 0.14 -3.22
C LEU A 45 -0.39 -0.10 -1.99
N LEU A 46 0.19 -0.01 -0.79
CA LEU A 46 -0.53 -0.16 0.47
C LEU A 46 -1.56 0.95 0.68
N THR A 47 -1.26 2.18 0.23
CA THR A 47 -2.22 3.28 0.28
C THR A 47 -3.43 2.99 -0.59
N ILE A 48 -3.22 2.59 -1.86
CA ILE A 48 -4.32 2.20 -2.76
C ILE A 48 -5.14 1.04 -2.16
N ALA A 49 -4.48 0.00 -1.65
CA ALA A 49 -5.15 -1.16 -1.05
C ALA A 49 -5.96 -0.77 0.21
N THR A 50 -5.43 0.11 1.05
CA THR A 50 -6.12 0.61 2.24
C THR A 50 -7.36 1.43 1.85
N TYR A 51 -7.24 2.28 0.83
CA TYR A 51 -8.37 3.05 0.30
C TYR A 51 -9.43 2.17 -0.33
N LEU A 52 -9.03 1.13 -1.07
CA LEU A 52 -9.93 0.13 -1.61
C LEU A 52 -10.71 -0.57 -0.49
N TYR A 53 -10.02 -1.03 0.56
CA TYR A 53 -10.65 -1.73 1.69
C TYR A 53 -11.59 -0.83 2.50
N LEU A 54 -11.29 0.46 2.59
CA LEU A 54 -12.17 1.46 3.21
C LEU A 54 -13.35 1.85 2.32
N SER A 55 -13.26 1.61 1.02
CA SER A 55 -14.37 1.80 0.09
C SER A 55 -15.39 0.67 0.28
N PRO A 56 -16.70 0.93 0.17
CA PRO A 56 -17.73 -0.12 0.18
C PRO A 56 -17.70 -1.02 -1.08
N CYS A 57 -16.66 -0.91 -1.91
CA CYS A 57 -16.48 -1.68 -3.13
C CYS A 57 -15.79 -3.00 -2.78
N ASN A 58 -16.53 -4.11 -2.90
CA ASN A 58 -16.00 -5.45 -2.64
C ASN A 58 -14.91 -5.89 -3.64
N ASP A 59 -14.82 -5.24 -4.80
CA ASP A 59 -13.92 -5.64 -5.89
C ASP A 59 -13.22 -4.43 -6.53
N PHE A 60 -11.98 -4.63 -6.97
CA PHE A 60 -11.16 -3.62 -7.66
C PHE A 60 -11.88 -3.00 -8.87
N LYS A 61 -12.68 -3.81 -9.60
CA LYS A 61 -13.44 -3.34 -10.77
C LYS A 61 -14.46 -2.25 -10.39
N ASN A 62 -15.15 -2.43 -9.27
CA ASN A 62 -16.15 -1.47 -8.79
C ASN A 62 -15.49 -0.21 -8.24
N TYR A 63 -14.31 -0.32 -7.63
CA TYR A 63 -13.55 0.84 -7.18
C TYR A 63 -13.06 1.72 -8.32
N TYR A 64 -12.52 1.12 -9.39
CA TYR A 64 -12.08 1.88 -10.56
C TYR A 64 -13.23 2.59 -11.28
N LEU A 65 -14.41 1.96 -11.37
CA LEU A 65 -15.60 2.60 -11.96
C LEU A 65 -16.04 3.81 -11.16
N LEU A 66 -16.09 3.69 -9.83
CA LEU A 66 -16.48 4.78 -8.93
C LEU A 66 -15.49 5.96 -8.96
N LEU A 67 -14.21 5.68 -9.19
CA LEU A 67 -13.17 6.70 -9.35
C LEU A 67 -13.23 7.43 -10.71
N LEU A 68 -13.81 6.80 -11.73
CA LEU A 68 -13.94 7.35 -13.09
C LEU A 68 -15.23 8.19 -13.25
N GLU A 69 -16.25 7.92 -12.43
CA GLU A 69 -17.53 8.62 -12.39
C GLU A 69 -17.55 9.85 -11.46
N SER A 70 -16.48 10.09 -10.70
CA SER A 70 -16.32 11.24 -9.79
C SER A 70 -15.40 12.32 -10.37
#